data_AF-A0A363CYG6-F1
#
_entry.id   AF-A0A363CYG6-F1
#
_cell.length_a   1.000
_cell.length_b   1.000
_cell.length_c   1.000
_cell.angle_alpha   90.00
_cell.angle_beta   90.00
_cell.angle_gamma   90.00
#
_symmetry.space_group_name_H-M   'P 1'
#
loop_
_entity.id
_entity.type
_entity.pdbx_description
1 polymer ?
#
loop_
_entity_poly.entity_id
_entity_poly.type
_entity_poly.pdbx_seq_one_letter_code
_entity_poly.pdbx_strand_id
1 'polypeptide(L)'
;MKFIIFLITLISFLNADQYTFLLNKYDKELELEAKIISNIATASIKGEIKLYIPEISSIENDVYSKFFTLTNSCENANFVFIKRNVDLDFYCKNDNNKLFFTNNYEKLLNNDRYLGAFFWNKSRPNITFIKARLEKQKIELSKDYDKFVEDF
;
A
#
# COMPACT_ATOMS: atom_id res chain seq x y z
N MET A 1 19.94 -6.27 51.62
CA MET A 1 19.48 -7.14 50.49
C MET A 1 18.06 -6.81 50.03
N LYS A 2 17.05 -6.71 50.92
CA LYS A 2 15.65 -6.38 50.54
C LYS A 2 15.48 -5.04 49.78
N PHE A 3 16.25 -4.01 50.15
CA PHE A 3 16.20 -2.69 49.51
C PHE A 3 16.75 -2.69 48.07
N ILE A 4 17.75 -3.52 47.80
CA ILE A 4 18.36 -3.64 46.45
C ILE A 4 17.40 -4.34 45.49
N ILE A 5 16.71 -5.38 45.97
CA ILE A 5 15.69 -6.09 45.18
C ILE A 5 14.54 -5.14 44.82
N PHE A 6 14.11 -4.28 45.75
CA PHE A 6 13.07 -3.30 45.52
C PHE A 6 13.47 -2.24 44.47
N LEU A 7 14.73 -1.79 44.50
CA LEU A 7 15.27 -0.83 43.53
C LEU A 7 15.35 -1.42 42.12
N ILE A 8 15.77 -2.69 42.00
CA ILE A 8 15.84 -3.40 40.72
C ILE A 8 14.44 -3.56 40.13
N THR A 9 13.44 -3.94 40.94
CA THR A 9 12.06 -4.07 40.45
C THR A 9 11.48 -2.73 39.99
N LEU A 10 11.79 -1.62 40.67
CA LEU A 10 11.28 -0.29 40.31
C LEU A 10 11.85 0.20 38.96
N ILE A 11 13.12 -0.09 38.69
CA ILE A 11 13.78 0.26 37.41
C ILE A 11 13.21 -0.59 36.26
N SER A 12 12.84 -1.86 36.51
CA SER A 12 12.21 -2.71 35.49
C SER A 12 10.80 -2.23 35.09
N PHE A 13 10.03 -1.65 36.02
CA PHE A 13 8.73 -1.07 35.69
C PHE A 13 8.83 0.25 34.92
N LEU A 14 9.91 1.02 35.10
CA LEU A 14 10.14 2.27 34.39
C LEU A 14 10.63 2.08 32.93
N ASN A 15 11.12 0.88 32.59
CA ASN A 15 11.60 0.53 31.24
C ASN A 15 10.69 -0.49 30.52
N ALA A 16 9.49 -0.73 31.04
CA ALA A 16 8.53 -1.60 30.38
C ALA A 16 7.80 -0.82 29.27
N ASP A 17 8.41 -0.74 28.09
CA ASP A 17 7.78 -0.19 26.88
C ASP A 17 6.60 -1.07 26.43
N GLN A 18 5.42 -0.82 27.00
CA GLN A 18 4.17 -1.49 26.62
C GLN A 18 3.68 -1.13 25.21
N TYR A 19 4.41 -0.26 24.49
CA TYR A 19 4.07 0.20 23.13
C TYR A 19 4.60 -0.70 22.01
N THR A 20 5.52 -1.62 22.31
CA THR A 20 6.23 -2.43 21.31
C THR A 20 5.36 -3.48 20.61
N PHE A 21 4.30 -3.99 21.27
CA PHE A 21 3.48 -5.06 20.70
C PHE A 21 2.57 -4.58 19.55
N LEU A 22 1.95 -3.40 19.69
CA LEU A 22 1.03 -2.86 18.68
C LEU A 22 1.78 -2.26 17.49
N LEU A 23 2.90 -1.57 17.74
CA LEU A 23 3.79 -1.05 16.69
C LEU A 23 4.30 -2.18 15.79
N ASN A 24 4.82 -3.26 16.38
CA ASN A 24 5.33 -4.41 15.62
C ASN A 24 4.26 -5.05 14.72
N LYS A 25 3.01 -5.11 15.16
CA LYS A 25 1.91 -5.63 14.34
C LYS A 25 1.55 -4.69 13.19
N TYR A 26 1.45 -3.39 13.46
CA TYR A 26 1.16 -2.38 12.43
C TYR A 26 2.26 -2.36 11.36
N ASP A 27 3.52 -2.42 11.78
CA ASP A 27 4.67 -2.44 10.89
C ASP A 27 4.67 -3.67 9.98
N LYS A 28 4.31 -4.84 10.52
CA LYS A 28 4.17 -6.08 9.74
C LYS A 28 3.04 -6.05 8.72
N GLU A 29 1.90 -5.49 9.08
CA GLU A 29 0.76 -5.35 8.17
C GLU A 29 1.08 -4.38 7.03
N LEU A 30 1.72 -3.25 7.36
CA LEU A 30 2.16 -2.25 6.40
C LEU A 30 3.26 -2.78 5.48
N GLU A 31 4.22 -3.54 6.01
CA GLU A 31 5.27 -4.18 5.21
C GLU A 31 4.69 -5.24 4.26
N LEU A 32 3.72 -6.02 4.73
CA LEU A 32 3.00 -6.98 3.90
C LEU A 32 2.21 -6.27 2.79
N GLU A 33 1.50 -5.19 3.11
CA GLU A 33 0.82 -4.35 2.13
C GLU A 33 1.81 -3.81 1.09
N ALA A 34 2.91 -3.19 1.51
CA ALA A 34 3.92 -2.65 0.60
C ALA A 34 4.49 -3.73 -0.34
N LYS A 35 4.76 -4.93 0.19
CA LYS A 35 5.22 -6.08 -0.60
C LYS A 35 4.16 -6.55 -1.61
N ILE A 36 2.89 -6.64 -1.21
CA ILE A 36 1.81 -7.04 -2.10
C ILE A 36 1.63 -6.00 -3.22
N ILE A 37 1.61 -4.72 -2.87
CA ILE A 37 1.51 -3.61 -3.84
C ILE A 37 2.70 -3.63 -4.81
N SER A 38 3.92 -3.95 -4.34
CA SER A 38 5.09 -4.14 -5.19
C SER A 38 4.90 -5.26 -6.21
N ASN A 39 4.43 -6.42 -5.77
CA ASN A 39 4.15 -7.54 -6.67
C ASN A 39 3.08 -7.20 -7.71
N ILE A 40 2.01 -6.50 -7.31
CA ILE A 40 0.96 -6.03 -8.22
C ILE A 40 1.54 -5.08 -9.27
N ALA A 41 2.33 -4.10 -8.84
CA ALA A 41 2.93 -3.12 -9.74
C ALA A 41 3.91 -3.79 -10.72
N THR A 42 4.75 -4.71 -10.25
CA THR A 42 5.68 -5.50 -11.10
C THR A 42 4.94 -6.40 -12.08
N ALA A 43 3.80 -6.96 -11.69
CA ALA A 43 2.96 -7.73 -12.62
C ALA A 43 2.31 -6.85 -13.68
N SER A 44 2.06 -5.57 -13.37
CA SER A 44 1.27 -4.68 -14.23
C SER A 44 2.10 -3.74 -15.11
N ILE A 45 3.35 -3.43 -14.71
CA ILE A 45 4.22 -2.46 -15.38
C ILE A 45 5.54 -3.13 -15.75
N LYS A 46 5.96 -2.94 -17.01
CA LYS A 46 7.29 -3.37 -17.48
C LYS A 46 8.32 -2.29 -17.17
N GLY A 47 9.41 -2.65 -16.50
CA GLY A 47 10.56 -1.76 -16.24
C GLY A 47 10.58 -1.15 -14.84
N GLU A 48 11.22 0.01 -14.71
CA GLU A 48 11.35 0.70 -13.42
C GLU A 48 9.98 1.21 -12.93
N ILE A 49 9.67 0.97 -11.66
CA ILE A 49 8.42 1.40 -11.04
C ILE A 49 8.68 2.56 -10.09
N LYS A 50 8.03 3.68 -10.36
CA LYS A 50 8.05 4.90 -9.56
C LYS A 50 6.70 5.06 -8.90
N LEU A 51 6.67 4.86 -7.59
CA LEU A 51 5.46 4.86 -6.79
C LEU A 51 5.21 6.25 -6.19
N TYR A 52 3.99 6.74 -6.38
CA TYR A 52 3.46 7.89 -5.65
C TYR A 52 2.28 7.47 -4.76
N ILE A 53 2.34 7.87 -3.49
CA ILE A 53 1.24 7.75 -2.52
C ILE A 53 0.92 9.16 -2.03
N PRO A 54 -0.25 9.73 -2.35
CA PRO A 54 -0.66 11.02 -1.81
C PRO A 54 -0.71 10.99 -0.29
N GLU A 55 -0.22 12.07 0.33
CA GLU A 55 -0.20 12.25 1.79
C GLU A 55 0.47 11.08 2.53
N ILE A 56 1.54 10.51 1.95
CA ILE A 56 2.30 9.44 2.60
C ILE A 56 2.87 9.91 3.95
N SER A 57 2.65 9.12 5.00
CA SER A 57 3.26 9.35 6.31
C SER A 57 4.74 8.96 6.31
N SER A 58 5.50 9.42 7.31
CA SER A 58 6.92 9.05 7.45
C SER A 58 7.11 7.54 7.58
N ILE A 59 6.30 6.87 8.40
CA ILE A 59 6.36 5.42 8.61
C ILE A 59 6.07 4.67 7.29
N GLU A 60 5.06 5.10 6.53
CA GLU A 60 4.79 4.54 5.21
C GLU A 60 5.95 4.77 4.24
N ASN A 61 6.55 5.96 4.24
CA ASN A 61 7.69 6.25 3.40
C ASN A 61 8.86 5.30 3.69
N ASP A 62 9.18 5.10 4.97
CA ASP A 62 10.25 4.20 5.42
C ASP A 62 9.98 2.73 5.06
N VAL A 63 8.71 2.29 5.08
CA VAL A 63 8.36 0.91 4.74
C VAL A 63 8.31 0.70 3.23
N TYR A 64 7.64 1.57 2.47
CA TYR A 64 7.47 1.42 1.03
C TYR A 64 8.77 1.64 0.25
N SER A 65 9.67 2.49 0.74
CA SER A 65 10.98 2.71 0.11
C SER A 65 11.87 1.45 0.07
N LYS A 66 11.57 0.43 0.88
CA LYS A 66 12.23 -0.89 0.83
C LYS A 66 11.87 -1.68 -0.43
N PHE A 67 10.74 -1.38 -1.07
CA PHE A 67 10.19 -2.16 -2.19
C PHE A 67 10.00 -1.34 -3.48
N PHE A 68 10.12 -0.02 -3.41
CA PHE A 68 9.84 0.90 -4.51
C PHE A 68 10.82 2.07 -4.57
N THR A 69 11.03 2.59 -5.78
CA THR A 69 11.48 3.97 -5.96
C THR A 69 10.30 4.90 -5.68
N LEU A 70 10.33 5.62 -4.57
CA LEU A 70 9.28 6.58 -4.22
C LEU A 70 9.48 7.92 -4.92
N THR A 71 8.38 8.57 -5.29
CA THR A 71 8.38 9.94 -5.80
C THR A 71 7.55 10.85 -4.90
N ASN A 72 7.92 12.13 -4.87
CA ASN A 72 7.19 13.14 -4.08
C ASN A 72 6.01 13.76 -4.85
N SER A 73 5.85 13.43 -6.13
CA SER A 73 4.79 13.97 -6.97
C SER A 73 4.25 12.92 -7.94
N CYS A 74 2.99 13.10 -8.34
CA CYS A 74 2.29 12.19 -9.23
C CYS A 74 2.87 12.22 -10.65
N GLU A 75 3.35 13.37 -11.12
CA GLU A 75 3.88 13.57 -12.47
C GLU A 75 5.09 12.68 -12.76
N ASN A 76 5.88 12.39 -11.73
CA ASN A 76 7.10 11.59 -11.82
C ASN A 76 6.85 10.09 -11.60
N ALA A 77 5.61 9.70 -11.29
CA ALA A 77 5.23 8.32 -11.05
C ALA A 77 4.59 7.68 -12.28
N ASN A 78 4.76 6.36 -12.39
CA ASN A 78 4.02 5.51 -13.32
C ASN A 78 3.03 4.59 -12.59
N PHE A 79 3.14 4.47 -11.27
CA PHE A 79 2.22 3.74 -10.41
C PHE A 79 1.77 4.63 -9.25
N VAL A 80 0.46 4.77 -9.06
CA VAL A 80 -0.13 5.64 -8.03
C VAL A 80 -1.01 4.81 -7.12
N PHE A 81 -0.71 4.80 -5.82
CA PHE A 81 -1.50 4.06 -4.83
C PHE A 81 -2.28 5.01 -3.92
N ILE A 82 -3.60 5.01 -4.05
CA ILE A 82 -4.51 5.88 -3.32
C ILE A 82 -5.03 5.18 -2.06
N LYS A 83 -4.42 5.52 -0.92
CA LYS A 83 -4.76 4.97 0.40
C LYS A 83 -5.79 5.76 1.20
N ARG A 84 -5.93 7.05 0.88
CA ARG A 84 -6.74 8.01 1.64
C ARG A 84 -7.81 8.62 0.76
N ASN A 85 -8.75 9.33 1.38
CA ASN A 85 -9.71 10.13 0.63
C ASN A 85 -9.09 11.47 0.25
N VAL A 86 -8.59 11.54 -0.99
CA VAL A 86 -7.93 12.72 -1.54
C VAL A 86 -8.61 13.15 -2.83
N ASP A 87 -8.55 14.44 -3.12
CA ASP A 87 -8.90 14.96 -4.44
C ASP A 87 -7.80 14.58 -5.43
N LEU A 88 -8.09 13.57 -6.27
CA LEU A 88 -7.12 13.06 -7.23
C LEU A 88 -6.74 14.13 -8.27
N ASP A 89 -7.66 15.02 -8.62
CA ASP A 89 -7.43 16.05 -9.64
C ASP A 89 -6.48 17.15 -9.12
N PHE A 90 -6.45 17.34 -7.80
CA PHE A 90 -5.47 18.21 -7.16
C PHE A 90 -4.05 17.64 -7.24
N TYR A 91 -3.86 16.35 -6.94
CA TYR A 91 -2.53 15.71 -6.89
C TYR A 91 -2.04 15.19 -8.24
N CYS A 92 -2.95 14.77 -9.11
CA CYS A 92 -2.68 14.08 -10.37
C CYS A 92 -3.53 14.71 -11.48
N LYS A 93 -3.08 15.84 -12.01
CA LYS A 93 -3.79 16.56 -13.09
C LYS A 93 -3.80 15.82 -14.44
N ASN A 94 -2.92 14.82 -14.60
CA ASN A 94 -2.76 14.08 -15.85
C ASN A 94 -2.57 12.59 -15.58
N ASP A 95 -3.53 11.81 -16.08
CA ASP A 95 -3.60 10.36 -15.91
C ASP A 95 -2.80 9.58 -16.98
N ASN A 96 -2.26 10.26 -18.00
CA ASN A 96 -1.58 9.59 -19.10
C ASN A 96 -0.38 8.78 -18.59
N ASN A 97 -0.32 7.52 -19.05
CA ASN A 97 0.72 6.53 -18.74
C ASN A 97 0.89 6.23 -17.24
N LYS A 98 -0.15 6.42 -16.43
CA LYS A 98 -0.16 6.08 -15.00
C LYS A 98 -1.16 4.99 -14.72
N LEU A 99 -0.77 4.10 -13.83
CA LEU A 99 -1.62 3.04 -13.33
C LEU A 99 -2.06 3.41 -11.92
N PHE A 100 -3.37 3.60 -11.73
CA PHE A 100 -3.94 3.92 -10.43
C PHE A 100 -4.46 2.66 -9.76
N PHE A 101 -4.09 2.51 -8.49
CA PHE A 101 -4.59 1.47 -7.60
C PHE A 101 -5.12 2.14 -6.33
N THR A 102 -6.13 1.55 -5.70
CA THR A 102 -6.70 2.10 -4.45
C THR A 102 -6.77 1.04 -3.36
N ASN A 103 -6.86 1.46 -2.11
CA ASN A 103 -7.17 0.54 -1.01
C ASN A 103 -8.67 0.39 -0.70
N ASN A 104 -9.53 0.93 -1.56
CA ASN A 104 -10.97 0.98 -1.32
C ASN A 104 -11.74 0.38 -2.51
N TYR A 105 -12.44 -0.74 -2.25
CA TYR A 105 -13.22 -1.44 -3.28
C TYR A 105 -14.38 -0.60 -3.84
N GLU A 106 -15.08 0.17 -3.00
CA GLU A 106 -16.17 1.03 -3.48
C GLU A 106 -15.63 2.13 -4.42
N LYS A 107 -14.44 2.67 -4.15
CA LYS A 107 -13.79 3.62 -5.06
C LYS A 107 -13.42 2.98 -6.40
N LEU A 108 -12.99 1.72 -6.39
CA LEU A 108 -12.72 0.97 -7.63
C LEU A 108 -13.98 0.89 -8.51
N LEU A 109 -15.12 0.56 -7.91
CA LEU A 109 -16.37 0.40 -8.65
C LEU A 109 -16.91 1.73 -9.19
N ASN A 110 -16.75 2.83 -8.42
CA ASN A 110 -17.34 4.13 -8.76
C ASN A 110 -16.43 5.04 -9.60
N ASN A 111 -15.16 4.67 -9.84
CA ASN A 111 -14.23 5.50 -10.58
C ASN A 111 -13.35 4.67 -11.54
N ASP A 112 -13.49 4.95 -12.83
CA ASP A 112 -12.82 4.25 -13.93
C ASP A 112 -11.31 4.50 -14.04
N ARG A 113 -10.77 5.45 -13.26
CA ARG A 113 -9.31 5.67 -13.22
C ARG A 113 -8.58 4.50 -12.57
N TYR A 114 -9.20 3.82 -11.61
CA TYR A 114 -8.55 2.73 -10.88
C TYR A 114 -8.55 1.44 -11.69
N LEU A 115 -7.36 0.88 -11.91
CA LEU A 115 -7.23 -0.44 -12.53
C LEU A 115 -7.72 -1.56 -11.59
N GLY A 116 -7.48 -1.38 -10.29
CA GLY A 116 -7.80 -2.37 -9.27
C GLY A 116 -7.70 -1.80 -7.86
N ALA A 117 -8.01 -2.65 -6.89
CA ALA A 117 -7.95 -2.34 -5.48
C ALA A 117 -7.27 -3.44 -4.67
N PHE A 118 -6.56 -3.03 -3.61
CA PHE A 118 -6.05 -3.90 -2.57
C PHE A 118 -6.71 -3.55 -1.25
N PHE A 119 -7.46 -4.44 -0.62
CA PHE A 119 -8.19 -4.10 0.60
C PHE A 119 -8.23 -5.26 1.58
N TRP A 120 -8.31 -4.91 2.86
CA TRP A 120 -8.43 -5.88 3.94
C TRP A 120 -9.91 -6.24 4.15
N ASN A 121 -10.24 -7.52 4.08
CA ASN A 121 -11.55 -8.03 4.48
C ASN A 121 -11.35 -9.13 5.52
N LYS A 122 -11.88 -8.93 6.73
CA LYS A 122 -11.71 -9.87 7.86
C LYS A 122 -10.23 -10.23 8.09
N SER A 123 -9.35 -9.22 8.07
CA SER A 123 -7.89 -9.33 8.20
C SER A 123 -7.18 -10.14 7.11
N ARG A 124 -7.87 -10.44 6.00
CA ARG A 124 -7.27 -11.09 4.83
C ARG A 124 -7.01 -10.04 3.75
N PRO A 125 -5.84 -10.08 3.09
CA PRO A 125 -5.58 -9.24 1.93
C PRO A 125 -6.45 -9.72 0.76
N ASN A 126 -7.13 -8.80 0.10
CA ASN A 126 -7.87 -9.04 -1.13
C ASN A 126 -7.33 -8.12 -2.22
N ILE A 127 -7.32 -8.63 -3.44
CA ILE A 127 -6.89 -7.91 -4.62
C ILE A 127 -7.99 -8.10 -5.65
N THR A 128 -8.38 -7.02 -6.29
CA THR A 128 -9.32 -7.04 -7.42
C THR A 128 -8.78 -6.19 -8.55
N PHE A 129 -8.89 -6.67 -9.78
CA PHE A 129 -8.69 -5.92 -11.01
C PHE A 129 -9.97 -5.92 -11.84
N ILE A 130 -10.20 -4.86 -12.62
CA ILE A 130 -11.31 -4.80 -13.56
C ILE A 130 -10.80 -5.18 -14.96
N LYS A 131 -11.35 -6.25 -15.54
CA LYS A 131 -10.89 -6.80 -16.81
C LYS A 131 -10.93 -5.81 -17.95
N ALA A 132 -12.05 -5.11 -18.13
CA ALA A 132 -12.20 -4.11 -19.19
C ALA A 132 -11.12 -3.01 -19.12
N ARG A 133 -10.66 -2.68 -17.90
CA ARG A 133 -9.63 -1.65 -17.67
C ARG A 133 -8.23 -2.18 -17.96
N LEU A 134 -7.93 -3.45 -17.61
CA LEU A 134 -6.70 -4.13 -18.01
C LEU A 134 -6.57 -4.18 -19.53
N GLU A 135 -7.63 -4.59 -20.22
CA GLU A 135 -7.69 -4.68 -21.68
C GLU A 135 -7.50 -3.32 -22.35
N LYS A 136 -8.21 -2.28 -21.85
CA LYS A 136 -8.08 -0.90 -22.34
C LYS A 136 -6.66 -0.36 -22.22
N GLN A 137 -5.95 -0.71 -21.14
CA GLN A 137 -4.57 -0.29 -20.91
C GLN A 137 -3.53 -1.25 -21.49
N LYS A 138 -3.95 -2.35 -22.16
CA LYS A 138 -3.08 -3.40 -22.73
C LYS A 138 -2.15 -4.01 -21.68
N ILE A 139 -2.65 -4.19 -20.46
CA ILE A 139 -1.92 -4.82 -19.36
C ILE A 139 -2.25 -6.31 -19.38
N GLU A 140 -1.22 -7.13 -19.58
CA GLU A 140 -1.30 -8.59 -19.53
C GLU A 140 -0.68 -9.08 -18.22
N LEU A 141 -1.52 -9.59 -17.32
CA LEU A 141 -1.07 -10.20 -16.08
C LEU A 141 -0.75 -11.69 -16.31
N SER A 142 0.07 -12.28 -15.42
CA SER A 142 0.27 -13.73 -15.43
C SER A 142 -1.02 -14.46 -15.00
N LYS A 143 -1.16 -15.72 -15.41
CA LYS A 143 -2.33 -16.55 -15.10
C LYS A 143 -2.63 -16.68 -13.60
N ASP A 144 -1.63 -16.50 -12.74
CA ASP A 144 -1.81 -16.51 -11.29
C ASP A 144 -2.72 -15.39 -10.79
N TYR A 145 -2.89 -14.33 -11.59
CA TYR A 145 -3.77 -13.20 -11.28
C TYR A 145 -5.21 -13.37 -11.78
N ASP A 146 -5.52 -14.36 -12.61
CA ASP A 146 -6.86 -14.54 -13.20
C ASP A 146 -7.95 -14.61 -12.13
N LYS A 147 -7.65 -15.23 -10.98
CA LYS A 147 -8.57 -15.32 -9.82
C LYS A 147 -8.89 -14.00 -9.12
N PHE A 148 -8.16 -12.93 -9.46
CA PHE A 148 -8.35 -11.59 -8.93
C PHE A 148 -8.97 -10.64 -9.97
N VAL A 149 -9.28 -11.12 -11.17
CA VAL A 149 -9.86 -10.32 -12.25
C VAL A 149 -11.38 -10.51 -12.25
N GLU A 150 -12.12 -9.41 -12.20
CA GLU A 150 -13.58 -9.40 -12.27
C GLU A 150 -14.04 -8.88 -13.65
N ASP A 151 -15.10 -9.50 -14.20
CA ASP A 151 -15.64 -9.28 -15.57
C ASP A 151 -16.59 -8.05 -15.69
N PHE A 152 -16.56 -7.10 -14.75
CA PHE A 152 -17.44 -5.92 -14.77
C PHE A 152 -17.27 -5.01 -15.99
#